data_AF-A0A3S9VTV0-F1
#
_entry.id   AF-A0A3S9VTV0-F1
#
_cell.length_a   1.000
_cell.length_b   1.000
_cell.length_c   1.000
_cell.angle_alpha   90.00
_cell.angle_beta   90.00
_cell.angle_gamma   90.00
#
_symmetry.space_group_name_H-M   'P 1'
#
loop_
_entity.id
_entity.type
_entity.pdbx_description
1 polymer ?
#
loop_
_entity_poly.entity_id
_entity_poly.type
_entity_poly.pdbx_seq_one_letter_code
_entity_poly.pdbx_strand_id
1 'polypeptide(L)'
;MDLWNPLLEYSKSYNGLLNFYFIFRPAKKDIKDVKLVLSKNVKFNYPVFLDTLGEFEKLNPHLPKNKALHTFLLDENNNVILVGDPLHNKKIEEMFYKIVKEKLGKP
;
A
#
# COMPACT_ATOMS: atom_id res chain seq x y z
N MET A 1 -1.72 9.97 5.68
CA MET A 1 -2.37 8.66 5.84
C MET A 1 -3.85 8.73 5.55
N ASP A 2 -4.53 9.83 5.91
CA ASP A 2 -5.99 9.96 5.69
C ASP A 2 -6.45 9.86 4.23
N LEU A 3 -5.58 10.19 3.27
CA LEU A 3 -5.87 10.04 1.84
C LEU A 3 -6.16 8.58 1.44
N TRP A 4 -5.60 7.60 2.15
CA TRP A 4 -5.84 6.19 1.89
C TRP A 4 -7.16 5.69 2.50
N ASN A 5 -7.77 6.45 3.41
CA ASN A 5 -8.96 6.01 4.16
C ASN A 5 -10.10 5.50 3.25
N PRO A 6 -10.45 6.13 2.12
CA PRO A 6 -11.51 5.60 1.25
C PRO A 6 -11.23 4.18 0.72
N LEU A 7 -9.99 3.92 0.27
CA LEU A 7 -9.57 2.60 -0.22
C LEU A 7 -9.51 1.57 0.90
N LEU A 8 -9.08 2.00 2.09
CA LEU A 8 -9.00 1.18 3.28
C LEU A 8 -10.40 0.80 3.81
N GLU A 9 -11.34 1.73 3.85
CA GLU A 9 -12.74 1.44 4.18
C GLU A 9 -13.39 0.53 3.14
N TYR A 10 -13.10 0.75 1.85
CA TYR A 10 -13.55 -0.16 0.78
C TYR A 10 -13.03 -1.58 0.99
N SER A 11 -11.78 -1.76 1.42
CA SER A 11 -11.20 -3.08 1.65
C SER A 11 -11.88 -3.86 2.76
N LYS A 12 -12.42 -3.18 3.78
CA LYS A 12 -13.18 -3.83 4.87
C LYS A 12 -14.43 -4.55 4.38
N SER A 13 -15.03 -4.10 3.28
CA SER A 13 -16.21 -4.75 2.69
C SER A 13 -15.92 -6.16 2.16
N TYR A 14 -14.65 -6.52 1.99
CA TYR A 14 -14.20 -7.84 1.52
C TYR A 14 -13.78 -8.78 2.66
N ASN A 15 -14.14 -8.50 3.92
CA ASN A 15 -13.94 -9.40 5.06
C ASN A 15 -12.52 -9.98 5.18
N GLY A 16 -11.49 -9.17 4.92
CA GLY A 16 -10.08 -9.58 5.03
C GLY A 16 -9.50 -10.27 3.78
N LEU A 17 -10.27 -10.40 2.69
CA LEU A 17 -9.76 -10.88 1.40
C LEU A 17 -8.95 -9.80 0.65
N LEU A 18 -9.16 -8.52 0.96
CA LEU A 18 -8.39 -7.40 0.45
C LEU A 18 -7.65 -6.68 1.58
N ASN A 19 -6.32 -6.83 1.60
CA ASN A 19 -5.45 -6.29 2.65
C ASN A 19 -4.49 -5.24 2.09
N PHE A 20 -4.20 -4.22 2.89
CA PHE A 20 -3.23 -3.18 2.58
C PHE A 20 -2.02 -3.29 3.52
N TYR A 21 -0.83 -3.22 2.93
CA TYR A 21 0.43 -3.17 3.65
C TYR A 21 1.22 -1.94 3.20
N PHE A 22 1.78 -1.20 4.16
CA PHE A 22 2.58 -0.03 3.88
C PHE A 22 4.03 -0.29 4.27
N ILE A 23 4.95 0.03 3.38
CA ILE A 23 6.39 -0.13 3.61
C ILE A 23 7.05 1.23 3.53
N PHE A 24 7.70 1.65 4.60
CA PHE A 24 8.41 2.93 4.66
C PHE A 24 9.89 2.71 4.90
N ARG A 25 10.72 3.30 4.05
CA ARG A 25 12.16 3.46 4.25
C ARG A 25 12.45 4.93 4.59
N PRO A 26 12.34 5.34 5.87
CA PRO A 26 12.74 6.69 6.26
C PRO A 26 14.25 6.87 6.15
N ALA A 27 14.71 8.11 5.96
CA ALA A 27 16.12 8.41 6.17
C ALA A 27 16.48 8.20 7.66
N LYS A 28 17.73 7.81 7.95
CA LYS A 28 18.17 7.49 9.33
C LYS A 28 17.84 8.60 10.34
N LYS A 29 18.00 9.86 9.92
CA LYS A 29 17.68 11.04 10.74
C LYS A 29 16.20 11.17 11.10
N ASP A 30 15.29 10.66 10.24
CA ASP A 30 13.84 10.85 10.37
C ASP A 30 13.15 9.65 11.05
N ILE A 31 13.88 8.57 11.36
CA ILE A 31 13.31 7.34 11.96
C ILE A 31 12.53 7.63 13.24
N LYS A 32 13.07 8.50 14.12
CA LYS A 32 12.42 8.82 15.41
C LYS A 32 11.08 9.53 15.19
N ASP A 33 11.05 10.50 14.27
CA ASP A 33 9.86 11.28 13.96
C ASP A 33 8.79 10.42 13.29
N VAL A 34 9.19 9.56 12.34
CA VAL A 34 8.25 8.63 11.70
C VAL A 34 7.65 7.66 12.72
N LYS A 35 8.47 7.09 13.62
CA LYS A 35 7.96 6.24 14.71
C LYS A 35 6.99 6.99 15.62
N LEU A 36 7.27 8.26 15.94
CA LEU A 36 6.40 9.09 16.77
C LEU A 36 5.06 9.40 16.09
N VAL A 37 5.08 9.70 14.79
CA VAL A 37 3.85 9.94 14.01
C VAL A 37 3.02 8.67 13.92
N LEU A 38 3.64 7.52 13.66
CA LEU A 38 2.96 6.22 13.60
C LEU A 38 2.37 5.83 14.96
N SER A 39 3.09 6.03 16.08
CA SER A 39 2.59 5.68 17.41
C SER A 39 1.46 6.58 17.91
N LYS A 40 1.43 7.84 17.47
CA LYS A 40 0.37 8.80 17.82
C LYS A 40 -0.86 8.71 16.93
N ASN A 41 -0.76 8.09 15.75
CA ASN A 41 -1.87 8.02 14.81
C ASN A 41 -2.81 6.85 15.13
N VAL A 42 -3.55 6.96 16.24
CA VAL A 42 -4.49 5.93 16.73
C VAL A 42 -5.54 5.53 15.69
N LYS A 43 -5.84 6.41 14.72
CA LYS A 43 -6.84 6.16 13.66
C LYS A 43 -6.30 5.30 12.52
N PHE A 44 -4.99 5.17 12.37
CA PHE A 44 -4.39 4.38 11.31
C PHE A 44 -3.96 3.01 11.85
N ASN A 45 -4.91 2.08 11.93
CA ASN A 45 -4.70 0.74 12.47
C ASN A 45 -4.39 -0.31 11.37
N TYR A 46 -3.54 0.06 10.41
CA TYR A 46 -3.11 -0.84 9.33
C TYR A 46 -1.64 -1.24 9.47
N PRO A 47 -1.23 -2.44 9.02
CA PRO A 47 0.15 -2.87 9.11
C PRO A 47 1.11 -1.91 8.39
N VAL A 48 2.10 -1.41 9.13
CA VAL A 48 3.19 -0.58 8.60
C VAL A 48 4.52 -1.23 8.89
N PHE A 49 5.26 -1.57 7.85
CA PHE A 49 6.64 -2.05 7.93
C PHE A 49 7.61 -0.87 7.82
N LEU A 50 8.49 -0.74 8.80
CA LEU A 50 9.56 0.25 8.78
C LEU A 50 10.86 -0.42 8.36
N ASP A 51 11.24 -0.27 7.09
CA ASP A 51 12.45 -0.84 6.52
C ASP A 51 13.67 0.04 6.84
N THR A 52 14.20 -0.10 8.06
CA THR A 52 15.33 0.71 8.53
C THR A 52 16.67 0.29 7.94
N LEU A 53 16.76 -0.92 7.40
CA LEU A 53 17.99 -1.50 6.80
C LEU A 53 18.00 -1.40 5.27
N GLY A 54 16.85 -1.09 4.65
CA GLY A 54 16.70 -1.01 3.20
C GLY A 54 16.60 -2.38 2.54
N GLU A 55 16.19 -3.42 3.26
CA GLU A 55 16.13 -4.80 2.75
C GLU A 55 15.05 -4.96 1.68
N PHE A 56 13.93 -4.25 1.80
CA PHE A 56 12.84 -4.36 0.83
C PHE A 56 13.31 -3.95 -0.58
N GLU A 57 14.01 -2.83 -0.69
CA GLU A 57 14.54 -2.37 -1.98
C GLU A 57 15.69 -3.27 -2.47
N LYS A 58 16.55 -3.77 -1.58
CA LYS A 58 17.65 -4.69 -1.95
C LYS A 58 17.15 -6.02 -2.52
N LEU A 59 16.09 -6.57 -1.93
CA LEU A 59 15.49 -7.83 -2.38
C LEU A 59 14.69 -7.65 -3.67
N ASN A 60 14.29 -6.42 -4.01
CA ASN A 60 13.52 -6.10 -5.20
C ASN A 60 14.27 -5.10 -6.10
N PRO A 61 15.43 -5.48 -6.68
CA PRO A 61 16.29 -4.57 -7.45
C PRO A 61 15.64 -4.05 -8.74
N HIS A 62 14.55 -4.66 -9.17
CA HIS A 62 13.76 -4.27 -10.34
C HIS A 62 12.69 -3.21 -10.03
N LEU A 63 12.58 -2.77 -8.76
CA LEU A 63 11.66 -1.70 -8.41
C LEU A 63 11.97 -0.44 -9.23
N PRO A 64 10.96 0.17 -9.86
CA PRO A 64 11.16 1.37 -10.66
C PRO A 64 11.63 2.52 -9.77
N LYS A 65 12.51 3.40 -10.27
CA LYS A 65 12.90 4.62 -9.52
C LYS A 65 11.75 5.62 -9.35
N ASN A 66 10.76 5.56 -10.24
CA ASN A 66 9.61 6.44 -10.21
C ASN A 66 8.65 6.02 -9.08
N LYS A 67 8.50 6.89 -8.06
CA LYS A 67 7.63 6.65 -6.91
C LYS A 67 6.15 6.48 -7.26
N ALA A 68 5.70 7.02 -8.40
CA ALA A 68 4.32 6.82 -8.86
C ALA A 68 4.00 5.34 -9.19
N LEU A 69 5.03 4.50 -9.29
CA LEU A 69 4.95 3.06 -9.55
C LEU A 69 5.26 2.22 -8.30
N HIS A 70 5.25 2.82 -7.10
CA HIS A 70 5.53 2.13 -5.82
C HIS A 70 4.28 1.59 -5.11
N THR A 71 3.16 1.51 -5.82
CA THR A 71 1.93 0.89 -5.33
C THR A 71 1.60 -0.30 -6.23
N PHE A 72 1.32 -1.44 -5.60
CA PHE A 72 1.10 -2.71 -6.28
C PHE A 72 -0.18 -3.36 -5.76
N LEU A 73 -1.02 -3.87 -6.65
CA LEU A 73 -2.04 -4.87 -6.30
C LEU A 73 -1.47 -6.25 -6.59
N LEU A 74 -1.52 -7.12 -5.59
CA LEU A 74 -1.08 -8.50 -5.72
C LEU A 74 -2.28 -9.45 -5.80
N ASP A 75 -2.12 -10.57 -6.49
CA ASP A 75 -3.03 -11.70 -6.38
C ASP A 75 -2.68 -12.62 -5.20
N GLU A 76 -3.49 -13.65 -4.99
CA GLU A 76 -3.33 -14.67 -3.94
C GLU A 76 -2.02 -15.48 -4.03
N ASN A 77 -1.34 -15.43 -5.18
CA ASN A 77 -0.06 -16.09 -5.43
C ASN A 77 1.13 -15.11 -5.36
N ASN A 78 0.91 -13.89 -4.90
CA ASN A 78 1.87 -12.78 -4.84
C ASN A 78 2.32 -12.24 -6.22
N ASN A 79 1.58 -12.50 -7.29
CA ASN A 79 1.85 -11.89 -8.58
C ASN A 79 1.37 -10.44 -8.60
N VAL A 80 2.17 -9.54 -9.16
CA VAL A 80 1.76 -8.16 -9.40
C VAL A 80 0.78 -8.10 -10.56
N ILE A 81 -0.47 -7.68 -10.29
CA ILE A 81 -1.55 -7.60 -11.29
C ILE A 81 -1.96 -6.16 -11.61
N LEU A 82 -1.53 -5.18 -10.81
CA LEU A 82 -1.67 -3.75 -11.10
C LEU A 82 -0.49 -3.00 -10.49
N VAL A 83 0.03 -2.01 -11.22
CA VAL A 83 1.08 -1.08 -10.74
C VAL A 83 0.62 0.34 -10.94
N GLY A 84 0.77 1.16 -9.89
CA GLY A 84 0.52 2.60 -9.95
C GLY A 84 -0.23 3.11 -8.72
N ASP A 85 -0.08 4.41 -8.45
CA ASP A 85 -0.74 5.06 -7.33
C ASP A 85 -2.22 5.42 -7.64
N PRO A 86 -3.21 4.76 -7.02
CA PRO A 86 -4.62 5.06 -7.24
C PRO A 86 -5.04 6.41 -6.66
N LEU A 87 -4.29 7.01 -5.74
CA LEU A 87 -4.64 8.32 -5.16
C LEU A 87 -4.38 9.48 -6.13
N HIS A 88 -3.46 9.30 -7.06
CA HIS A 88 -3.01 10.36 -7.97
C HIS A 88 -3.29 10.04 -9.46
N ASN A 89 -3.84 8.87 -9.75
CA ASN A 89 -4.17 8.45 -11.11
C ASN A 89 -5.53 7.77 -11.18
N LYS A 90 -6.54 8.52 -11.68
CA LYS A 90 -7.93 8.06 -11.81
C LYS A 90 -8.06 6.76 -12.62
N LYS A 91 -7.25 6.58 -13.67
CA LYS A 91 -7.29 5.35 -14.48
C LYS A 91 -6.82 4.14 -13.66
N ILE A 92 -5.80 4.32 -12.82
CA ILE A 92 -5.32 3.26 -11.92
C ILE A 92 -6.35 2.95 -10.85
N GLU A 93 -7.00 3.98 -10.29
CA GLU A 93 -8.11 3.81 -9.34
C GLU A 93 -9.27 3.00 -9.94
N GLU A 94 -9.73 3.36 -11.15
CA GLU A 94 -10.78 2.64 -11.86
C GLU A 94 -10.39 1.18 -12.14
N MET A 95 -9.14 0.93 -12.54
CA MET A 95 -8.61 -0.42 -12.75
C MET A 95 -8.55 -1.22 -11.45
N PHE A 96 -8.14 -0.61 -10.34
CA PHE A 96 -8.13 -1.25 -9.02
C PHE A 96 -9.53 -1.76 -8.64
N TYR A 97 -10.56 -0.89 -8.68
CA TYR A 97 -11.92 -1.30 -8.33
C TYR A 97 -12.46 -2.39 -9.27
N LYS A 98 -12.15 -2.29 -10.57
CA LYS A 98 -12.55 -3.30 -11.56
C LYS A 98 -11.94 -4.67 -11.23
N ILE A 99 -10.63 -4.73 -11.06
CA ILE A 99 -9.89 -5.99 -10.81
C ILE A 99 -10.33 -6.62 -9.49
N VAL A 100 -10.44 -5.83 -8.43
CA VAL A 100 -10.87 -6.33 -7.11
C VAL A 100 -12.27 -6.95 -7.20
N LYS A 101 -13.21 -6.27 -7.86
CA LYS A 101 -14.59 -6.76 -8.03
C LYS A 101 -14.66 -8.00 -8.92
N GLU A 102 -13.82 -8.09 -9.95
CA GLU A 102 -13.73 -9.27 -10.82
C GLU A 102 -13.18 -10.50 -10.07
N LYS A 103 -12.19 -10.30 -9.19
CA LYS A 103 -11.55 -11.38 -8.42
C LYS A 103 -12.33 -11.80 -7.18
N LEU A 104 -12.90 -10.85 -6.45
CA LEU A 104 -13.51 -11.10 -5.13
C LEU A 104 -15.05 -11.03 -5.15
N GLY A 105 -15.64 -10.68 -6.29
CA GLY A 105 -17.08 -10.43 -6.42
C GLY A 105 -17.47 -9.00 -6.00
N LYS A 106 -18.76 -8.70 -6.07
CA LYS A 106 -19.28 -7.48 -5.42
C LYS A 106 -19.29 -7.73 -3.90
N PRO A 107 -18.88 -6.74 -3.09
CA PRO A 107 -19.11 -6.81 -1.65
C PRO A 107 -20.62 -6.83 -1.35
#